data_AF-Q1ZXC5-F1
#
_entry.id   AF-Q1ZXC5-F1
#
_cell.length_a   1.000
_cell.length_b   1.000
_cell.length_c   1.000
_cell.angle_alpha   90.00
_cell.angle_beta   90.00
_cell.angle_gamma   90.00
#
_symmetry.space_group_name_H-M   'P 1'
#
loop_
_entity.id
_entity.type
_entity.pdbx_description
1 polymer ?
#
loop_
_entity_poly.entity_id
_entity_poly.type
_entity_poly.pdbx_seq_one_letter_code
_entity_poly.pdbx_strand_id
1 'polypeptide(L)'
;MKILILSFFLILGINLVFCQSSISLSATIYDQSPARNPDFEIPNAPNAVVKNMVLSTLGADKTPTYCCGDNGVYYNGQFDIHSQSTFDSWFHEIEGISYAVPYELVLIESKDEPGIYVYTSSSFFPIDGKGFDNKTLYPDEITYNGHNYHFCMKIHSSFTYHGGEYFTFAGDDDVWVYFDNNLLIDLGGLHTSASETVYLDNLGLTIGQSFPFDFFYCERHTYESNLNIITNLNLTCIEYDACGVCLGKNDTCCFVNKCETINRCLEADCNEGTNFQCDYHIKNCSDGDICSTDGCDIGFGCINLPINCDDGNYCTKDYCDPTYGCLHIETANCTECLETGCITVLPCFPVTCDSLNSSHCVASAMNCSDNDPCTSTECVNGECTYEWICGSEDSSSGVVDSSSGVVDSSSDVIDSSDIIIDSSSDIPIPTLSPSPQPSRFPTDTPTNTPMPPTRPPTPTEDPKIYEDPEDLDKDCLHCKDLGCILTGKSCGYLKNEKYEKSNCKENCCSHTPTCF
;
A
#
# COMPACT_ATOMS: atom_id res chain seq x y z
N MET A 1 20.54 -68.34 30.54
CA MET A 1 21.55 -67.33 30.97
C MET A 1 22.34 -66.70 29.81
N LYS A 2 22.65 -67.40 28.71
CA LYS A 2 23.38 -66.79 27.57
C LYS A 2 22.57 -65.81 26.71
N ILE A 3 21.25 -65.98 26.61
CA ILE A 3 20.37 -65.08 25.85
C ILE A 3 20.12 -63.74 26.58
N LEU A 4 20.24 -63.72 27.91
CA LEU A 4 20.06 -62.49 28.71
C LEU A 4 21.27 -61.53 28.65
N ILE A 5 22.44 -62.04 28.26
CA ILE A 5 23.67 -61.23 28.17
C ILE A 5 23.72 -60.50 26.82
N LEU A 6 23.19 -61.09 25.74
CA LEU A 6 23.15 -60.43 24.44
C LEU A 6 22.18 -59.23 24.40
N SER A 7 21.07 -59.29 25.15
CA SER A 7 20.14 -58.17 25.27
C SER A 7 20.65 -57.04 26.17
N PHE A 8 21.65 -57.28 27.02
CA PHE A 8 22.27 -56.23 27.84
C PHE A 8 23.29 -55.39 27.05
N PHE A 9 23.94 -55.96 26.04
CA PHE A 9 24.88 -55.24 25.18
C PHE A 9 24.22 -54.45 24.05
N LEU A 10 22.95 -54.71 23.71
CA LEU A 10 22.26 -54.00 22.62
C LEU A 10 21.63 -52.66 23.05
N ILE A 11 21.50 -52.38 24.35
CA ILE A 11 20.79 -51.19 24.86
C ILE A 11 21.75 -50.04 25.27
N LEU A 12 23.07 -50.28 25.35
CA LEU A 12 24.04 -49.25 25.77
C LEU A 12 24.76 -48.55 24.60
N GLY A 13 24.03 -48.33 23.50
CA GLY A 13 24.49 -47.60 22.32
C GLY A 13 23.69 -46.32 22.07
N ILE A 14 23.08 -45.73 23.11
CA ILE A 14 22.51 -44.39 23.00
C ILE A 14 23.70 -43.45 22.81
N ASN A 15 24.03 -43.17 21.55
CA ASN A 15 24.81 -42.00 21.18
C ASN A 15 24.00 -40.80 21.67
N LEU A 16 24.27 -40.35 22.89
CA LEU A 16 23.91 -39.02 23.32
C LEU A 16 24.65 -38.09 22.37
N VAL A 17 23.94 -37.59 21.36
CA VAL A 17 24.37 -36.41 20.62
C VAL A 17 24.31 -35.28 21.64
N PHE A 18 25.39 -35.08 22.39
CA PHE A 18 25.54 -33.89 23.21
C PHE A 18 25.61 -32.72 22.23
N CYS A 19 24.58 -31.87 22.26
CA CYS A 19 24.70 -30.55 21.67
C CYS A 19 25.83 -29.85 22.42
N GLN A 20 26.90 -29.50 21.71
CA GLN A 20 28.02 -28.76 22.29
C GLN A 20 27.48 -27.39 22.73
N SER A 21 27.82 -26.93 23.94
CA SER A 21 27.37 -25.63 24.41
C SER A 21 27.90 -24.54 23.47
N SER A 22 27.10 -23.50 23.26
CA SER A 22 27.44 -22.39 22.37
C SER A 22 26.86 -21.08 22.88
N ILE A 23 27.52 -19.98 22.51
CA ILE A 23 27.04 -18.61 22.70
C ILE A 23 26.78 -18.03 21.30
N SER A 24 25.55 -17.60 21.06
CA SER A 24 25.20 -16.83 19.87
C SER A 24 25.27 -15.34 20.16
N LEU A 25 26.09 -14.61 19.41
CA LEU A 25 26.21 -13.16 19.49
C LEU A 25 25.49 -12.52 18.30
N SER A 26 24.51 -11.68 18.59
CA SER A 26 23.85 -10.83 17.58
C SER A 26 24.84 -9.77 17.10
N ALA A 27 25.08 -9.74 15.80
CA ALA A 27 26.01 -8.83 15.16
C ALA A 27 25.31 -8.06 14.03
N THR A 28 25.81 -6.85 13.75
CA THR A 28 25.54 -6.16 12.49
C THR A 28 26.84 -5.99 11.74
N ILE A 29 26.87 -6.41 10.48
CA ILE A 29 28.00 -6.21 9.58
C ILE A 29 27.64 -5.09 8.62
N TYR A 30 28.40 -4.02 8.64
CA TYR A 30 28.29 -2.88 7.74
C TYR A 30 29.19 -3.11 6.54
N ASP A 31 28.57 -3.41 5.41
CA ASP A 31 29.23 -3.62 4.13
C ASP A 31 29.68 -2.29 3.54
N GLN A 32 30.91 -2.25 3.04
CA GLN A 32 31.61 -1.06 2.56
C GLN A 32 32.22 -1.36 1.19
N SER A 33 32.81 -0.34 0.57
CA SER A 33 33.63 -0.55 -0.63
C SER A 33 34.58 0.63 -0.81
N PRO A 34 35.74 0.45 -1.46
CA PRO A 34 36.65 1.55 -1.77
C PRO A 34 36.01 2.67 -2.61
N ALA A 35 34.98 2.34 -3.41
CA ALA A 35 34.23 3.31 -4.21
C ALA A 35 33.31 4.21 -3.37
N ARG A 36 32.90 3.74 -2.18
CA ARG A 36 31.94 4.42 -1.29
C ARG A 36 32.61 5.04 -0.06
N ASN A 37 33.64 4.39 0.47
CA ASN A 37 34.43 4.87 1.59
C ASN A 37 35.93 4.74 1.29
N PRO A 38 36.68 5.85 1.21
CA PRO A 38 38.09 5.83 0.86
C PRO A 38 39.00 5.28 1.98
N ASP A 39 38.48 4.98 3.17
CA ASP A 39 39.24 4.33 4.24
C ASP A 39 39.52 2.83 3.97
N PHE A 40 38.86 2.26 2.96
CA PHE A 40 39.00 0.86 2.52
C PHE A 40 39.93 0.82 1.30
N GLU A 41 40.94 -0.05 1.32
CA GLU A 41 42.05 -0.09 0.34
C GLU A 41 42.95 1.15 0.30
N ILE A 42 43.32 1.71 1.46
CA ILE A 42 44.27 2.84 1.50
C ILE A 42 45.65 2.42 0.94
N PRO A 43 46.15 3.11 -0.09
CA PRO A 43 47.47 2.81 -0.64
C PRO A 43 48.59 3.17 0.34
N ASN A 44 49.53 2.24 0.55
CA ASN A 44 50.71 2.43 1.41
C ASN A 44 50.38 2.73 2.88
N ALA A 45 49.30 2.13 3.40
CA ALA A 45 48.94 2.20 4.81
C ALA A 45 50.07 1.69 5.74
N PRO A 46 50.02 2.01 7.05
CA PRO A 46 51.06 1.70 8.03
C PRO A 46 51.51 0.24 8.14
N ASN A 47 50.69 -0.74 7.76
CA ASN A 47 50.90 -2.18 7.96
C ASN A 47 51.36 -2.50 9.40
N ALA A 48 50.66 -1.93 10.38
CA ALA A 48 51.02 -1.95 11.79
C ALA A 48 49.80 -1.65 12.66
N VAL A 49 49.82 -2.17 13.89
CA VAL A 49 48.85 -1.75 14.92
C VAL A 49 49.04 -0.26 15.23
N VAL A 50 48.02 0.54 14.94
CA VAL A 50 47.90 1.96 15.22
C VAL A 50 46.88 2.16 16.35
N LYS A 51 47.39 2.35 17.57
CA LYS A 51 46.54 2.60 18.75
C LYS A 51 46.07 4.05 18.84
N ASN A 52 44.98 4.29 19.58
CA ASN A 52 44.34 5.58 19.87
C ASN A 52 43.73 6.27 18.64
N MET A 53 43.27 5.50 17.65
CA MET A 53 42.46 6.00 16.53
C MET A 53 41.01 6.29 16.94
N VAL A 54 40.60 5.71 18.07
CA VAL A 54 39.30 5.89 18.72
C VAL A 54 39.49 6.36 20.16
N LEU A 55 38.46 7.00 20.73
CA LEU A 55 38.46 7.40 22.12
C LEU A 55 38.42 6.18 23.05
N SER A 56 39.00 6.34 24.24
CA SER A 56 39.03 5.30 25.27
C SER A 56 37.65 4.97 25.86
N THR A 57 36.63 5.76 25.54
CA THR A 57 35.24 5.53 25.95
C THR A 57 34.31 5.53 24.75
N LEU A 58 33.31 4.65 24.72
CA LEU A 58 32.30 4.62 23.67
C LEU A 58 31.48 5.92 23.59
N GLY A 59 30.98 6.20 22.39
CA GLY A 59 30.04 7.27 22.10
C GLY A 59 28.67 7.05 22.73
N ALA A 60 27.81 8.05 22.60
CA ALA A 60 26.44 8.01 23.15
C ALA A 60 25.57 6.92 22.50
N ASP A 61 25.87 6.60 21.25
CA ASP A 61 25.28 5.55 20.40
C ASP A 61 25.91 4.16 20.62
N LYS A 62 26.84 4.04 21.56
CA LYS A 62 27.61 2.82 21.86
C LYS A 62 28.58 2.39 20.76
N THR A 63 29.00 3.27 19.85
CA THR A 63 30.06 2.96 18.87
C THR A 63 31.40 3.61 19.26
N PRO A 64 32.55 3.13 18.73
CA PRO A 64 33.83 3.80 18.92
C PRO A 64 33.73 5.22 18.38
N THR A 65 34.17 6.20 19.16
CA THR A 65 34.22 7.58 18.69
C THR A 65 35.59 7.85 18.09
N TYR A 66 35.65 8.33 16.85
CA TYR A 66 36.90 8.70 16.20
C TYR A 66 37.68 9.75 17.02
N CYS A 67 39.00 9.57 17.16
CA CYS A 67 39.83 10.43 18.02
C CYS A 67 39.94 11.88 17.54
N CYS A 68 39.79 12.08 16.23
CA CYS A 68 40.57 13.10 15.55
C CYS A 68 39.74 14.13 14.77
N GLY A 69 38.41 14.12 14.92
CA GLY A 69 37.51 15.06 14.27
C GLY A 69 37.65 15.02 12.74
N ASP A 70 37.88 16.17 12.11
CA ASP A 70 38.09 16.24 10.65
C ASP A 70 39.54 15.94 10.21
N ASN A 71 40.46 15.70 11.15
CA ASN A 71 41.85 15.39 10.81
C ASN A 71 42.02 13.90 10.54
N GLY A 72 42.83 13.56 9.54
CA GLY A 72 43.20 12.17 9.28
C GLY A 72 44.21 11.61 10.29
N VAL A 73 44.18 10.29 10.49
CA VAL A 73 45.17 9.56 11.28
C VAL A 73 46.39 9.23 10.42
N TYR A 74 47.57 9.47 10.98
CA TYR A 74 48.85 9.07 10.39
C TYR A 74 49.69 8.30 11.41
N TYR A 75 50.37 7.24 10.95
CA TYR A 75 51.34 6.48 11.73
C TYR A 75 52.67 6.41 10.97
N ASN A 76 53.75 6.86 11.62
CA ASN A 76 55.08 6.96 10.99
C ASN A 76 55.10 7.66 9.62
N GLY A 77 54.21 8.63 9.41
CA GLY A 77 54.07 9.39 8.16
C GLY A 77 53.24 8.70 7.08
N GLN A 78 52.76 7.48 7.31
CA GLN A 78 51.78 6.79 6.47
C GLN A 78 50.37 7.12 6.96
N PHE A 79 49.41 7.15 6.04
CA PHE A 79 48.04 7.57 6.28
C PHE A 79 47.12 6.36 6.49
N ASP A 80 46.10 6.48 7.34
CA ASP A 80 45.26 5.35 7.77
C ASP A 80 43.74 5.62 7.84
N ILE A 81 43.31 6.81 8.25
CA ILE A 81 41.87 7.20 8.27
C ILE A 81 41.73 8.63 7.80
N HIS A 82 40.70 8.93 7.00
CA HIS A 82 40.45 10.26 6.45
C HIS A 82 39.83 11.23 7.45
N SER A 83 38.70 10.90 8.06
CA SER A 83 37.97 11.82 8.93
C SER A 83 36.93 11.12 9.78
N GLN A 84 36.31 11.87 10.69
CA GLN A 84 35.12 11.46 11.43
C GLN A 84 34.01 10.98 10.49
N SER A 85 33.79 11.62 9.34
CA SER A 85 32.69 11.27 8.44
C SER A 85 32.90 9.93 7.72
N THR A 86 34.15 9.60 7.35
CA THR A 86 34.45 8.31 6.74
C THR A 86 34.44 7.21 7.79
N PHE A 87 34.96 7.48 8.99
CA PHE A 87 34.91 6.55 10.12
C PHE A 87 33.49 6.27 10.61
N ASP A 88 32.61 7.27 10.61
CA ASP A 88 31.21 7.10 11.06
C ASP A 88 30.47 6.03 10.26
N SER A 89 30.74 5.91 8.95
CA SER A 89 30.09 4.90 8.12
C SER A 89 30.49 3.46 8.47
N TRP A 90 31.58 3.24 9.21
CA TRP A 90 32.08 1.90 9.55
C TRP A 90 31.09 1.15 10.44
N PHE A 91 30.34 1.87 11.31
CA PHE A 91 29.43 1.25 12.27
C PHE A 91 28.01 1.81 12.23
N HIS A 92 27.68 2.51 11.15
CA HIS A 92 26.36 3.09 10.88
C HIS A 92 25.92 2.83 9.45
N GLU A 93 24.63 2.50 9.28
CA GLU A 93 24.01 2.41 7.97
C GLU A 93 23.86 3.81 7.40
N ILE A 94 24.40 4.01 6.19
CA ILE A 94 24.33 5.29 5.49
C ILE A 94 23.96 4.98 4.05
N GLU A 95 22.82 5.51 3.60
CA GLU A 95 22.27 5.24 2.28
C GLU A 95 23.32 5.41 1.17
N GLY A 96 23.55 4.33 0.42
CA GLY A 96 24.51 4.29 -0.69
C GLY A 96 26.00 4.26 -0.29
N ILE A 97 26.34 4.36 1.00
CA ILE A 97 27.72 4.36 1.50
C ILE A 97 28.03 3.11 2.32
N SER A 98 27.16 2.78 3.27
CA SER A 98 27.31 1.68 4.23
C SER A 98 26.01 0.91 4.35
N TYR A 99 26.05 -0.40 4.10
CA TYR A 99 24.87 -1.25 4.07
C TYR A 99 24.87 -2.22 5.27
N ALA A 100 23.86 -2.16 6.13
CA ALA A 100 23.79 -3.02 7.31
C ALA A 100 23.24 -4.43 6.97
N VAL A 101 23.99 -5.46 7.34
CA VAL A 101 23.65 -6.88 7.17
C VAL A 101 23.58 -7.54 8.55
N PRO A 102 22.41 -8.03 9.00
CA PRO A 102 22.31 -8.82 10.22
C PRO A 102 23.14 -10.09 10.14
N TYR A 103 23.84 -10.42 11.23
CA TYR A 103 24.70 -11.60 11.32
C TYR A 103 24.66 -12.23 12.72
N GLU A 104 24.96 -13.52 12.83
CA GLU A 104 25.07 -14.23 14.10
C GLU A 104 26.47 -14.87 14.19
N LEU A 105 27.26 -14.43 15.17
CA LEU A 105 28.57 -15.01 15.46
C LEU A 105 28.42 -16.06 16.57
N VAL A 106 28.63 -17.33 16.23
CA VAL A 106 28.43 -18.45 17.17
C VAL A 106 29.77 -18.93 17.72
N LEU A 107 30.02 -18.69 19.01
CA LEU A 107 31.17 -19.23 19.73
C LEU A 107 30.82 -20.59 20.30
N ILE A 108 31.72 -21.56 20.15
CA ILE A 108 31.51 -22.93 20.57
C ILE A 108 32.36 -23.23 21.81
N GLU A 109 31.79 -23.88 22.82
CA GLU A 109 32.52 -24.28 24.02
C GLU A 109 33.64 -25.27 23.66
N SER A 110 34.85 -25.06 24.18
CA SER A 110 36.00 -25.95 23.98
C SER A 110 35.71 -27.35 24.51
N LYS A 111 36.11 -28.37 23.75
CA LYS A 111 36.01 -29.78 24.18
C LYS A 111 37.04 -30.14 25.24
N ASP A 112 38.17 -29.42 25.24
CA ASP A 112 39.31 -29.69 26.12
C ASP A 112 39.24 -28.88 27.41
N GLU A 113 38.57 -27.72 27.37
CA GLU A 113 38.45 -26.78 28.50
C GLU A 113 36.99 -26.31 28.68
N PRO A 114 36.15 -27.04 29.45
CA PRO A 114 34.79 -26.63 29.73
C PRO A 114 34.71 -25.22 30.34
N GLY A 115 33.73 -24.43 29.92
CA GLY A 115 33.58 -23.02 30.29
C GLY A 115 34.38 -22.03 29.43
N ILE A 116 35.23 -22.51 28.51
CA ILE A 116 35.92 -21.66 27.53
C ILE A 116 35.18 -21.73 26.20
N TYR A 117 34.86 -20.59 25.61
CA TYR A 117 34.19 -20.46 24.32
C TYR A 117 35.17 -19.95 23.27
N VAL A 118 35.11 -20.55 22.08
CA VAL A 118 36.06 -20.32 21.00
C VAL A 118 35.34 -20.05 19.68
N TYR A 119 35.86 -19.08 18.92
CA TYR A 119 35.62 -18.93 17.49
C TYR A 119 36.97 -18.89 16.79
N THR A 120 37.10 -19.58 15.65
CA THR A 120 38.36 -19.60 14.88
C THR A 120 38.04 -19.63 13.39
N SER A 121 38.49 -18.62 12.67
CA SER A 121 38.41 -18.54 11.23
C SER A 121 39.65 -17.84 10.67
N SER A 122 40.32 -18.48 9.71
CA SER A 122 41.40 -17.88 8.92
C SER A 122 40.94 -17.44 7.52
N SER A 123 39.62 -17.36 7.32
CA SER A 123 38.98 -16.99 6.05
C SER A 123 37.57 -16.48 6.36
N PHE A 124 37.47 -15.39 7.10
CA PHE A 124 36.21 -14.85 7.60
C PHE A 124 35.53 -13.91 6.58
N PHE A 125 34.74 -14.47 5.66
CA PHE A 125 33.99 -13.70 4.65
C PHE A 125 32.46 -13.87 4.84
N PRO A 126 31.88 -13.32 5.91
CA PRO A 126 30.50 -13.60 6.34
C PRO A 126 29.40 -13.05 5.41
N ILE A 127 29.75 -12.08 4.57
CA ILE A 127 28.83 -11.35 3.70
C ILE A 127 29.09 -11.53 2.20
N ASP A 128 29.89 -12.52 1.80
CA ASP A 128 30.04 -12.88 0.38
C ASP A 128 28.65 -13.06 -0.28
N GLY A 129 28.42 -12.33 -1.38
CA GLY A 129 27.17 -12.34 -2.13
C GLY A 129 25.97 -11.65 -1.44
N LYS A 130 26.19 -10.97 -0.31
CA LYS A 130 25.18 -10.14 0.40
C LYS A 130 25.57 -8.66 0.30
N GLY A 131 24.72 -7.76 0.78
CA GLY A 131 25.00 -6.32 0.76
C GLY A 131 25.28 -5.78 -0.65
N PHE A 132 26.31 -4.94 -0.79
CA PHE A 132 26.85 -4.46 -2.07
C PHE A 132 27.38 -5.59 -2.95
N ASP A 133 27.74 -6.72 -2.36
CA ASP A 133 28.23 -7.89 -3.08
C ASP A 133 27.13 -8.71 -3.76
N ASN A 134 25.85 -8.39 -3.52
CA ASN A 134 24.73 -8.98 -4.23
C ASN A 134 24.71 -8.53 -5.69
N LYS A 135 25.24 -9.38 -6.59
CA LYS A 135 25.33 -9.12 -8.04
C LYS A 135 23.99 -8.93 -8.77
N THR A 136 22.86 -9.24 -8.13
CA THR A 136 21.53 -8.93 -8.68
C THR A 136 21.20 -7.44 -8.53
N LEU A 137 21.61 -6.84 -7.42
CA LEU A 137 21.36 -5.43 -7.11
C LEU A 137 22.52 -4.54 -7.57
N TYR A 138 23.74 -5.03 -7.44
CA TYR A 138 24.98 -4.31 -7.74
C TYR A 138 25.87 -5.15 -8.69
N PRO A 139 25.50 -5.24 -9.98
CA PRO A 139 26.21 -6.09 -10.94
C PRO A 139 27.66 -5.67 -11.19
N ASP A 140 27.98 -4.38 -10.97
CA ASP A 140 29.29 -3.79 -11.22
C ASP A 140 30.18 -3.73 -9.96
N GLU A 141 29.71 -4.21 -8.81
CA GLU A 141 30.51 -4.20 -7.57
C GLU A 141 31.75 -5.09 -7.73
N ILE A 142 32.92 -4.60 -7.30
CA ILE A 142 34.18 -5.33 -7.43
C ILE A 142 34.37 -6.24 -6.22
N THR A 143 34.54 -7.53 -6.47
CA THR A 143 35.06 -8.48 -5.46
C THR A 143 36.52 -8.82 -5.75
N TYR A 144 37.24 -9.21 -4.70
CA TYR A 144 38.67 -9.50 -4.79
C TYR A 144 38.87 -10.97 -4.52
N ASN A 145 39.44 -11.71 -5.47
CA ASN A 145 39.56 -13.17 -5.40
C ASN A 145 38.22 -13.91 -5.10
N GLY A 146 37.08 -13.28 -5.39
CA GLY A 146 35.76 -13.84 -5.11
C GLY A 146 35.21 -13.56 -3.70
N HIS A 147 35.90 -12.76 -2.89
CA HIS A 147 35.51 -12.41 -1.54
C HIS A 147 35.26 -10.90 -1.37
N ASN A 148 34.42 -10.58 -0.39
CA ASN A 148 34.24 -9.23 0.16
C ASN A 148 35.24 -9.00 1.30
N TYR A 149 36.18 -8.06 1.13
CA TYR A 149 37.20 -7.69 2.13
C TYR A 149 36.90 -6.36 2.83
N HIS A 150 35.71 -5.79 2.62
CA HIS A 150 35.42 -4.40 2.97
C HIS A 150 34.19 -4.32 3.84
N PHE A 151 34.36 -4.62 5.13
CA PHE A 151 33.24 -4.62 6.06
C PHE A 151 33.68 -4.39 7.49
N CYS A 152 32.73 -3.94 8.30
CA CYS A 152 32.92 -3.72 9.72
C CYS A 152 31.79 -4.40 10.51
N MET A 153 32.13 -5.20 11.50
CA MET A 153 31.20 -5.90 12.39
C MET A 153 31.12 -5.20 13.74
N LYS A 154 29.90 -5.07 14.25
CA LYS A 154 29.58 -4.56 15.58
C LYS A 154 28.75 -5.58 16.35
N ILE A 155 29.17 -5.87 17.58
CA ILE A 155 28.46 -6.72 18.54
C ILE A 155 28.31 -5.95 19.86
N HIS A 156 27.09 -5.92 20.38
CA HIS A 156 26.79 -5.46 21.73
C HIS A 156 26.23 -6.62 22.55
N SER A 157 26.84 -6.90 23.70
CA SER A 157 26.44 -7.96 24.61
C SER A 157 26.64 -7.51 26.06
N SER A 158 26.28 -8.38 26.99
CA SER A 158 26.56 -8.23 28.41
C SER A 158 27.17 -9.51 28.96
N PHE A 159 27.79 -9.44 30.13
CA PHE A 159 28.21 -10.60 30.90
C PHE A 159 28.07 -10.30 32.40
N THR A 160 27.85 -11.33 33.21
CA THR A 160 27.91 -11.22 34.67
C THR A 160 29.32 -11.56 35.14
N TYR A 161 29.93 -10.66 35.90
CA TYR A 161 31.30 -10.82 36.40
C TYR A 161 31.34 -11.68 37.68
N HIS A 162 32.19 -12.70 37.71
CA HIS A 162 32.37 -13.65 38.81
C HIS A 162 33.82 -13.66 39.35
N GLY A 163 34.75 -13.00 38.65
CA GLY A 163 36.19 -13.08 38.90
C GLY A 163 36.84 -14.16 38.05
N GLY A 164 37.97 -13.84 37.44
CA GLY A 164 38.74 -14.69 36.54
C GLY A 164 38.31 -14.59 35.07
N GLU A 165 37.39 -13.70 34.72
CA GLU A 165 37.00 -13.48 33.32
C GLU A 165 38.14 -12.88 32.50
N TYR A 166 38.24 -13.35 31.25
CA TYR A 166 39.20 -12.87 30.27
C TYR A 166 38.63 -12.94 28.85
N PHE A 167 39.19 -12.15 27.95
CA PHE A 167 38.89 -12.17 26.54
C PHE A 167 40.18 -12.07 25.74
N THR A 168 40.33 -12.92 24.73
CA THR A 168 41.45 -12.92 23.80
C THR A 168 40.94 -12.76 22.39
N PHE A 169 41.55 -11.85 21.64
CA PHE A 169 41.36 -11.73 20.21
C PHE A 169 42.66 -12.04 19.47
N ALA A 170 42.55 -12.63 18.27
CA ALA A 170 43.62 -12.65 17.28
C ALA A 170 43.07 -12.52 15.85
N GLY A 171 43.59 -11.58 15.08
CA GLY A 171 43.06 -11.25 13.75
C GLY A 171 43.60 -9.94 13.16
N ASP A 172 43.12 -9.62 11.97
CA ASP A 172 43.34 -8.43 11.12
C ASP A 172 41.98 -7.84 10.71
N ASP A 173 41.84 -6.60 10.25
CA ASP A 173 42.70 -5.43 10.46
C ASP A 173 42.35 -4.80 11.81
N ASP A 174 41.32 -3.94 11.88
CA ASP A 174 41.03 -3.16 13.07
C ASP A 174 40.20 -3.93 14.10
N VAL A 175 40.64 -3.95 15.36
CA VAL A 175 39.84 -4.43 16.49
C VAL A 175 39.83 -3.50 17.69
N TRP A 176 38.63 -3.23 18.18
CA TRP A 176 38.40 -2.56 19.45
C TRP A 176 37.43 -3.36 20.32
N VAL A 177 37.82 -3.58 21.57
CA VAL A 177 36.98 -4.26 22.55
C VAL A 177 36.84 -3.39 23.79
N TYR A 178 35.59 -3.11 24.14
CA TYR A 178 35.22 -2.29 25.28
C TYR A 178 34.55 -3.15 26.36
N PHE A 179 34.93 -2.88 27.61
CA PHE A 179 34.30 -3.43 28.80
C PHE A 179 33.84 -2.29 29.69
N ASP A 180 32.56 -2.30 30.08
CA ASP A 180 31.96 -1.18 30.81
C ASP A 180 32.18 0.18 30.11
N ASN A 181 32.03 0.19 28.79
CA ASN A 181 32.30 1.32 27.90
C ASN A 181 33.77 1.80 27.85
N ASN A 182 34.74 1.12 28.47
CA ASN A 182 36.16 1.48 28.44
C ASN A 182 36.93 0.58 27.47
N LEU A 183 37.77 1.18 26.62
CA LEU A 183 38.61 0.49 25.64
C LEU A 183 39.71 -0.32 26.33
N LEU A 184 39.73 -1.64 26.14
CA LEU A 184 40.73 -2.53 26.74
C LEU A 184 41.56 -3.33 25.73
N ILE A 185 41.04 -3.55 24.52
CA ILE A 185 41.83 -4.05 23.38
C ILE A 185 41.78 -2.99 22.31
N ASP A 186 42.96 -2.56 21.86
CA ASP A 186 43.13 -1.56 20.81
C ASP A 186 44.18 -2.10 19.83
N LEU A 187 43.66 -2.72 18.79
CA LEU A 187 44.38 -3.24 17.64
C LEU A 187 43.84 -2.54 16.39
N GLY A 188 43.77 -1.21 16.40
CA GLY A 188 43.41 -0.44 15.21
C GLY A 188 44.52 -0.43 14.16
N GLY A 189 44.19 0.02 12.95
CA GLY A 189 45.09 0.17 11.82
C GLY A 189 45.11 -1.03 10.89
N LEU A 190 45.49 -0.80 9.64
CA LEU A 190 45.70 -1.86 8.66
C LEU A 190 46.93 -2.67 9.03
N HIS A 191 46.78 -3.96 9.37
CA HIS A 191 47.86 -4.80 9.85
C HIS A 191 47.59 -6.30 9.65
N THR A 192 48.64 -7.10 9.45
CA THR A 192 48.54 -8.56 9.55
C THR A 192 48.07 -8.99 10.94
N SER A 193 47.54 -10.22 11.06
CA SER A 193 47.04 -10.77 12.33
C SER A 193 47.86 -10.40 13.58
N ALA A 194 47.22 -9.64 14.48
CA ALA A 194 47.72 -9.25 15.79
C ALA A 194 46.86 -9.87 16.89
N SER A 195 47.37 -9.96 18.12
CA SER A 195 46.64 -10.57 19.24
C SER A 195 46.83 -9.80 20.53
N GLU A 196 45.75 -9.71 21.31
CA GLU A 196 45.75 -9.11 22.65
C GLU A 196 44.79 -9.91 23.55
N THR A 197 45.20 -10.09 24.81
CA THR A 197 44.39 -10.72 25.86
C THR A 197 44.18 -9.71 26.97
N VAL A 198 42.92 -9.57 27.41
CA VAL A 198 42.56 -8.78 28.59
C VAL A 198 42.02 -9.69 29.70
N TYR A 199 42.46 -9.44 30.92
CA TYR A 199 41.94 -10.04 32.15
C TYR A 199 41.16 -8.98 32.94
N LEU A 200 39.95 -9.31 33.37
CA LEU A 200 39.03 -8.32 33.95
C LEU A 200 39.24 -8.07 35.45
N ASP A 201 40.03 -8.90 36.13
CA ASP A 201 40.25 -8.86 37.58
C ASP A 201 40.80 -7.51 38.09
N ASN A 202 41.54 -6.80 37.25
CA ASN A 202 42.20 -5.54 37.63
C ASN A 202 41.35 -4.30 37.33
N LEU A 203 40.13 -4.47 36.82
CA LEU A 203 39.25 -3.36 36.42
C LEU A 203 38.38 -2.83 37.57
N GLY A 204 38.40 -3.48 38.73
CA GLY A 204 37.58 -3.07 39.88
C GLY A 204 36.08 -3.36 39.71
N LEU A 205 35.72 -4.31 38.85
CA LEU A 205 34.33 -4.77 38.67
C LEU A 205 33.80 -5.42 39.95
N THR A 206 32.50 -5.26 40.19
CA THR A 206 31.82 -5.87 41.34
C THR A 206 31.32 -7.26 40.99
N ILE A 207 31.74 -8.28 41.75
CA ILE A 207 31.27 -9.66 41.58
C ILE A 207 29.73 -9.72 41.68
N GLY A 208 29.11 -10.42 40.73
CA GLY A 208 27.67 -10.61 40.60
C GLY A 208 26.93 -9.50 39.85
N GLN A 209 27.61 -8.43 39.41
CA GLN A 209 27.02 -7.42 38.54
C GLN A 209 27.23 -7.76 37.07
N SER A 210 26.27 -7.33 36.23
CA SER A 210 26.37 -7.44 34.78
C SER A 210 26.94 -6.16 34.17
N PHE A 211 27.87 -6.30 33.24
CA PHE A 211 28.56 -5.21 32.56
C PHE A 211 28.40 -5.33 31.04
N PRO A 212 28.33 -4.21 30.30
CA PRO A 212 28.31 -4.24 28.85
C PRO A 212 29.67 -4.70 28.30
N PHE A 213 29.61 -5.45 27.21
CA PHE A 213 30.71 -5.91 26.38
C PHE A 213 30.42 -5.50 24.95
N ASP A 214 31.33 -4.77 24.33
CA ASP A 214 31.18 -4.27 22.98
C ASP A 214 32.41 -4.64 22.15
N PHE A 215 32.18 -5.28 21.00
CA PHE A 215 33.22 -5.79 20.12
C PHE A 215 33.04 -5.20 18.72
N PHE A 216 34.11 -4.59 18.22
CA PHE A 216 34.17 -3.96 16.91
C PHE A 216 35.35 -4.52 16.14
N TYR A 217 35.10 -4.92 14.90
CA TYR A 217 36.06 -5.56 14.03
C TYR A 217 35.88 -5.05 12.61
N CYS A 218 36.96 -4.71 11.90
CA CYS A 218 36.87 -4.33 10.50
C CYS A 218 37.93 -5.05 9.66
N GLU A 219 37.50 -5.47 8.47
CA GLU A 219 38.38 -5.80 7.36
C GLU A 219 38.36 -4.64 6.39
N ARG A 220 39.54 -4.11 6.06
CA ARG A 220 39.66 -2.92 5.21
C ARG A 220 40.66 -3.08 4.08
N HIS A 221 41.36 -4.21 3.99
CA HIS A 221 42.33 -4.49 2.95
C HIS A 221 42.25 -5.93 2.42
N THR A 222 42.54 -6.12 1.13
CA THR A 222 42.38 -7.37 0.36
C THR A 222 43.38 -8.49 0.68
N TYR A 223 43.97 -8.50 1.88
CA TYR A 223 45.03 -9.42 2.27
C TYR A 223 44.65 -10.19 3.55
N GLU A 224 44.24 -11.46 3.37
CA GLU A 224 43.68 -12.35 4.41
C GLU A 224 42.43 -11.79 5.11
N SER A 225 41.76 -12.63 5.91
CA SER A 225 40.73 -12.18 6.85
C SER A 225 40.58 -13.19 7.98
N ASN A 226 41.04 -12.81 9.16
CA ASN A 226 41.23 -13.68 10.30
C ASN A 226 40.41 -13.16 11.49
N LEU A 227 39.51 -13.99 12.02
CA LEU A 227 38.75 -13.71 13.22
C LEU A 227 38.88 -14.87 14.19
N ASN A 228 39.56 -14.64 15.31
CA ASN A 228 39.72 -15.63 16.35
C ASN A 228 39.40 -15.02 17.72
N ILE A 229 38.52 -15.69 18.47
CA ILE A 229 38.10 -15.29 19.81
C ILE A 229 38.26 -16.48 20.75
N ILE A 230 38.84 -16.23 21.92
CA ILE A 230 38.86 -17.18 23.05
C ILE A 230 38.43 -16.42 24.31
N THR A 231 37.42 -16.91 25.00
CA THR A 231 36.86 -16.22 26.17
C THR A 231 36.21 -17.18 27.14
N ASN A 232 36.16 -16.84 28.43
CA ASN A 232 35.31 -17.51 29.43
C ASN A 232 34.12 -16.64 29.86
N LEU A 233 33.88 -15.52 29.17
CA LEU A 233 32.71 -14.68 29.39
C LEU A 233 31.44 -15.46 29.04
N ASN A 234 30.51 -15.54 29.98
CA ASN A 234 29.15 -15.96 29.68
C ASN A 234 28.38 -14.77 29.09
N LEU A 235 28.54 -14.58 27.77
CA LEU A 235 27.96 -13.47 27.03
C LEU A 235 26.47 -13.69 26.79
N THR A 236 25.66 -12.68 27.10
CA THR A 236 24.21 -12.66 26.91
C THR A 236 23.75 -11.36 26.28
N CYS A 237 22.69 -11.41 25.48
CA CYS A 237 22.08 -10.21 24.93
C CYS A 237 21.77 -9.16 26.03
N ILE A 238 21.99 -7.87 25.72
CA ILE A 238 21.72 -6.77 26.64
C ILE A 238 20.21 -6.64 26.89
N GLU A 239 19.43 -6.68 25.81
CA GLU A 239 17.99 -6.54 25.85
C GLU A 239 17.35 -7.24 24.65
N TYR A 240 16.22 -7.90 24.88
CA TYR A 240 15.40 -8.46 23.83
C TYR A 240 14.23 -7.54 23.56
N ASP A 241 13.89 -7.38 22.28
CA ASP A 241 12.68 -6.68 21.88
C ASP A 241 11.42 -7.53 22.21
N ALA A 242 10.23 -6.99 21.99
CA ALA A 242 8.96 -7.66 22.20
C ALA A 242 8.78 -8.92 21.32
N CYS A 243 9.52 -9.03 20.21
CA CYS A 243 9.53 -10.22 19.36
C CYS A 243 10.54 -11.28 19.85
N GLY A 244 11.32 -11.02 20.89
CA GLY A 244 12.37 -11.91 21.38
C GLY A 244 13.66 -11.84 20.55
N VAL A 245 13.86 -10.79 19.76
CA VAL A 245 15.09 -10.56 18.98
C VAL A 245 16.06 -9.74 19.82
N CYS A 246 17.29 -10.22 19.92
CA CYS A 246 18.36 -9.50 20.64
C CYS A 246 18.65 -8.16 19.97
N LEU A 247 18.48 -7.06 20.70
CA LEU A 247 18.57 -5.69 20.19
C LEU A 247 17.67 -5.43 18.97
N GLY A 248 16.54 -6.13 18.89
CA GLY A 248 15.60 -6.02 17.79
C GLY A 248 14.81 -4.70 17.80
N LYS A 249 14.11 -4.45 16.69
CA LYS A 249 13.28 -3.24 16.46
C LYS A 249 11.78 -3.51 16.56
N ASN A 250 11.38 -4.66 17.09
CA ASN A 250 10.02 -5.18 17.13
C ASN A 250 9.34 -5.44 15.77
N ASP A 251 10.10 -5.50 14.69
CA ASP A 251 9.58 -5.69 13.32
C ASP A 251 9.42 -7.17 12.94
N THR A 252 10.27 -8.04 13.49
CA THR A 252 10.36 -9.46 13.13
C THR A 252 9.06 -10.20 13.41
N CYS A 253 8.36 -9.88 14.49
CA CYS A 253 7.08 -10.52 14.80
C CYS A 253 5.98 -10.11 13.80
N CYS A 254 6.02 -8.93 13.20
CA CYS A 254 5.10 -8.57 12.11
C CYS A 254 5.38 -9.37 10.83
N PHE A 255 6.65 -9.65 10.53
CA PHE A 255 7.01 -10.53 9.41
C PHE A 255 6.64 -11.99 9.68
N VAL A 256 6.89 -12.52 10.88
CA VAL A 256 6.57 -13.90 11.26
C VAL A 256 5.06 -14.13 11.31
N ASN A 257 4.32 -13.16 11.88
CA ASN A 257 2.87 -13.26 11.96
C ASN A 257 2.20 -13.21 10.59
N LYS A 258 2.92 -12.77 9.53
CA LYS A 258 2.43 -12.62 8.15
C LYS A 258 0.97 -12.17 8.19
N CYS A 259 0.72 -10.94 8.60
CA CYS A 259 -0.62 -10.36 8.72
C CYS A 259 -1.30 -10.17 7.34
N GLU A 260 -1.24 -11.20 6.49
CA GLU A 260 -1.87 -11.34 5.20
C GLU A 260 -3.33 -11.71 5.43
N THR A 261 -4.23 -10.92 4.85
CA THR A 261 -5.67 -11.19 4.91
C THR A 261 -6.10 -11.93 3.65
N ILE A 262 -6.78 -13.07 3.81
CA ILE A 262 -7.55 -13.66 2.70
C ILE A 262 -8.77 -12.79 2.41
N ASN A 263 -9.34 -12.17 3.45
CA ASN A 263 -10.44 -11.22 3.34
C ASN A 263 -9.91 -9.83 2.96
N ARG A 264 -10.10 -9.42 1.71
CA ARG A 264 -9.66 -8.11 1.19
C ARG A 264 -10.42 -6.91 1.76
N CYS A 265 -11.42 -7.15 2.61
CA CYS A 265 -12.12 -6.13 3.39
C CYS A 265 -11.53 -5.90 4.78
N LEU A 266 -10.46 -6.61 5.13
CA LEU A 266 -9.71 -6.36 6.35
C LEU A 266 -8.34 -5.77 5.99
N GLU A 267 -7.99 -4.73 6.70
CA GLU A 267 -6.62 -4.25 6.82
C GLU A 267 -6.02 -4.79 8.11
N ALA A 268 -4.71 -5.02 8.11
CA ALA A 268 -4.01 -5.55 9.26
C ALA A 268 -2.99 -4.55 9.76
N ASP A 269 -3.09 -4.21 11.04
CA ASP A 269 -2.11 -3.43 11.76
C ASP A 269 -1.22 -4.36 12.57
N CYS A 270 0.09 -4.21 12.42
CA CYS A 270 1.08 -4.81 13.30
C CYS A 270 2.13 -3.76 13.65
N ASN A 271 2.04 -3.23 14.85
CA ASN A 271 2.89 -2.16 15.34
C ASN A 271 2.91 -2.15 16.88
N GLU A 272 3.59 -1.16 17.47
CA GLU A 272 3.68 -1.03 18.93
C GLU A 272 2.31 -0.93 19.62
N GLY A 273 1.34 -0.25 18.99
CA GLY A 273 -0.02 -0.10 19.52
C GLY A 273 -0.78 -1.42 19.62
N THR A 274 -0.46 -2.41 18.78
CA THR A 274 -1.03 -3.75 18.82
C THR A 274 -0.20 -4.74 19.63
N ASN A 275 0.84 -4.26 20.34
CA ASN A 275 1.90 -5.08 20.94
C ASN A 275 2.47 -6.09 19.93
N PHE A 276 2.59 -5.66 18.67
CA PHE A 276 3.09 -6.43 17.54
C PHE A 276 2.32 -7.74 17.28
N GLN A 277 1.06 -7.80 17.71
CA GLN A 277 0.08 -8.79 17.25
C GLN A 277 -0.65 -8.24 16.01
N CYS A 278 -1.15 -9.11 15.14
CA CYS A 278 -2.03 -8.65 14.07
C CYS A 278 -3.36 -8.22 14.68
N ASP A 279 -3.65 -6.92 14.62
CA ASP A 279 -5.01 -6.41 14.78
C ASP A 279 -5.62 -6.22 13.40
N TYR A 280 -6.92 -6.52 13.26
CA TYR A 280 -7.61 -6.42 11.98
C TYR A 280 -8.76 -5.45 12.08
N HIS A 281 -8.72 -4.41 11.25
CA HIS A 281 -9.81 -3.44 11.12
C HIS A 281 -10.49 -3.53 9.77
N ILE A 282 -11.74 -3.07 9.74
CA ILE A 282 -12.53 -3.02 8.51
C ILE A 282 -11.91 -1.98 7.58
N LYS A 283 -11.66 -2.38 6.33
CA LYS A 283 -11.21 -1.49 5.28
C LYS A 283 -12.31 -0.49 4.94
N ASN A 284 -11.99 0.80 5.02
CA ASN A 284 -12.89 1.83 4.54
C ASN A 284 -12.81 1.88 3.00
N CYS A 285 -13.91 1.49 2.34
CA CYS A 285 -14.00 1.49 0.88
C CYS A 285 -14.64 2.75 0.31
N SER A 286 -14.97 3.74 1.15
CA SER A 286 -15.61 4.94 0.64
C SER A 286 -14.68 5.79 -0.21
N ASP A 287 -15.09 6.04 -1.46
CA ASP A 287 -14.39 6.98 -2.35
C ASP A 287 -14.85 8.43 -2.18
N GLY A 288 -15.90 8.66 -1.39
CA GLY A 288 -16.50 9.97 -1.18
C GLY A 288 -17.28 10.50 -2.38
N ASP A 289 -17.51 9.67 -3.40
CA ASP A 289 -18.40 9.97 -4.51
C ASP A 289 -19.84 9.65 -4.13
N ILE A 290 -20.68 10.68 -3.99
CA ILE A 290 -22.11 10.50 -3.73
C ILE A 290 -22.85 9.83 -4.88
N CYS A 291 -22.22 9.71 -6.06
CA CYS A 291 -22.72 9.00 -7.22
C CYS A 291 -22.31 7.53 -7.28
N SER A 292 -21.66 7.04 -6.23
CA SER A 292 -21.31 5.63 -6.06
C SER A 292 -22.00 5.06 -4.81
N THR A 293 -22.26 3.76 -4.83
CA THR A 293 -22.50 2.97 -3.63
C THR A 293 -21.23 2.21 -3.30
N ASP A 294 -20.65 2.55 -2.16
CA ASP A 294 -19.44 1.92 -1.64
C ASP A 294 -19.77 0.59 -0.96
N GLY A 295 -19.06 -0.45 -1.35
CA GLY A 295 -19.14 -1.77 -0.75
C GLY A 295 -17.75 -2.40 -0.64
N CYS A 296 -17.68 -3.49 0.11
CA CYS A 296 -16.48 -4.32 0.10
C CYS A 296 -16.86 -5.78 -0.09
N ASP A 297 -16.26 -6.38 -1.11
CA ASP A 297 -16.32 -7.80 -1.39
C ASP A 297 -15.09 -8.49 -0.79
N ILE A 298 -15.30 -9.61 -0.09
CA ILE A 298 -14.22 -10.30 0.62
C ILE A 298 -13.10 -10.83 -0.29
N GLY A 299 -13.38 -11.08 -1.58
CA GLY A 299 -12.43 -11.62 -2.56
C GLY A 299 -11.85 -10.58 -3.50
N PHE A 300 -12.62 -9.55 -3.86
CA PHE A 300 -12.20 -8.49 -4.76
C PHE A 300 -11.67 -7.26 -4.02
N GLY A 301 -12.13 -7.00 -2.80
CA GLY A 301 -11.85 -5.80 -2.02
C GLY A 301 -12.92 -4.73 -2.24
N CYS A 302 -12.51 -3.47 -2.20
CA CYS A 302 -13.44 -2.35 -2.39
C CYS A 302 -14.10 -2.37 -3.76
N ILE A 303 -15.42 -2.17 -3.77
CA ILE A 303 -16.23 -2.02 -4.97
C ILE A 303 -17.06 -0.75 -4.83
N ASN A 304 -17.02 0.09 -5.86
CA ASN A 304 -17.79 1.33 -5.89
C ASN A 304 -18.68 1.25 -7.13
N LEU A 305 -19.97 0.96 -6.92
CA LEU A 305 -20.93 0.80 -8.00
C LEU A 305 -21.59 2.14 -8.31
N PRO A 306 -21.60 2.62 -9.57
CA PRO A 306 -22.36 3.81 -9.92
C PRO A 306 -23.83 3.66 -9.55
N ILE A 307 -24.41 4.68 -8.92
CA ILE A 307 -25.84 4.73 -8.65
C ILE A 307 -26.58 4.93 -9.98
N ASN A 308 -27.66 4.16 -10.16
CA ASN A 308 -28.59 4.42 -11.25
C ASN A 308 -29.51 5.59 -10.86
N CYS A 309 -29.39 6.71 -11.57
CA CYS A 309 -30.25 7.88 -11.35
C CYS A 309 -31.49 7.91 -12.25
N ASP A 310 -31.74 6.87 -13.05
CA ASP A 310 -32.97 6.75 -13.83
C ASP A 310 -34.19 6.71 -12.91
N ASP A 311 -35.07 7.72 -12.99
CA ASP A 311 -36.32 7.77 -12.21
C ASP A 311 -37.48 7.03 -12.88
N GLY A 312 -37.24 6.45 -14.07
CA GLY A 312 -38.23 5.77 -14.88
C GLY A 312 -39.15 6.71 -15.66
N ASN A 313 -38.93 8.03 -15.63
CA ASN A 313 -39.69 8.99 -16.42
C ASN A 313 -38.99 9.28 -17.75
N TYR A 314 -39.58 8.86 -18.86
CA TYR A 314 -38.99 9.14 -20.19
C TYR A 314 -38.90 10.63 -20.56
N CYS A 315 -39.58 11.51 -19.81
CA CYS A 315 -39.51 12.96 -20.00
C CYS A 315 -38.48 13.65 -19.10
N THR A 316 -37.67 12.92 -18.36
CA THR A 316 -36.51 13.45 -17.63
C THR A 316 -35.22 13.04 -18.32
N LYS A 317 -34.20 13.88 -18.21
CA LYS A 317 -32.82 13.49 -18.49
C LYS A 317 -32.11 13.31 -17.16
N ASP A 318 -31.68 12.07 -16.94
CA ASP A 318 -31.12 11.67 -15.67
C ASP A 318 -29.61 11.52 -15.72
N TYR A 319 -28.95 12.03 -14.71
CA TYR A 319 -27.52 11.85 -14.49
C TYR A 319 -27.21 12.07 -13.02
N CYS A 320 -26.09 11.52 -12.58
CA CYS A 320 -25.58 11.82 -11.26
C CYS A 320 -24.62 13.01 -11.29
N ASP A 321 -24.92 14.04 -10.52
CA ASP A 321 -24.04 15.18 -10.30
C ASP A 321 -23.12 14.93 -9.10
N PRO A 322 -21.79 15.09 -9.23
CA PRO A 322 -20.84 14.83 -8.13
C PRO A 322 -21.02 15.69 -6.87
N THR A 323 -21.80 16.78 -6.95
CA THR A 323 -22.08 17.66 -5.81
C THR A 323 -23.47 17.43 -5.22
N TYR A 324 -24.46 17.15 -6.07
CA TYR A 324 -25.87 17.09 -5.66
C TYR A 324 -26.49 15.68 -5.66
N GLY A 325 -25.82 14.69 -6.24
CA GLY A 325 -26.33 13.33 -6.41
C GLY A 325 -27.23 13.22 -7.64
N CYS A 326 -28.22 12.32 -7.62
CA CYS A 326 -29.12 12.15 -8.75
C CYS A 326 -29.91 13.42 -9.08
N LEU A 327 -29.78 13.87 -10.32
CA LEU A 327 -30.54 14.96 -10.89
C LEU A 327 -31.39 14.44 -12.06
N HIS A 328 -32.65 14.83 -12.06
CA HIS A 328 -33.64 14.50 -13.09
C HIS A 328 -34.11 15.84 -13.69
N ILE A 329 -33.68 16.15 -14.92
CA ILE A 329 -34.04 17.42 -15.57
C ILE A 329 -35.23 17.19 -16.49
N GLU A 330 -36.33 17.91 -16.25
CA GLU A 330 -37.48 17.88 -17.15
C GLU A 330 -37.10 18.29 -18.58
N THR A 331 -37.48 17.46 -19.54
CA THR A 331 -37.33 17.71 -20.96
C THR A 331 -38.51 18.56 -21.43
N ALA A 332 -38.22 19.75 -21.93
CA ALA A 332 -39.24 20.67 -22.42
C ALA A 332 -40.06 20.04 -23.58
N ASN A 333 -41.36 20.36 -23.62
CA ASN A 333 -42.30 19.87 -24.63
C ASN A 333 -42.39 18.34 -24.71
N CYS A 334 -42.17 17.65 -23.59
CA CYS A 334 -42.32 16.20 -23.48
C CYS A 334 -43.65 15.82 -22.82
N THR A 335 -44.31 14.80 -23.37
CA THR A 335 -45.47 14.14 -22.76
C THR A 335 -45.10 12.73 -22.36
N GLU A 336 -45.27 12.42 -21.07
CA GLU A 336 -44.98 11.10 -20.50
C GLU A 336 -45.97 10.07 -21.02
N CYS A 337 -45.45 9.03 -21.68
CA CYS A 337 -46.22 7.87 -22.10
C CYS A 337 -45.73 6.63 -21.36
N LEU A 338 -46.57 5.59 -21.34
CA LEU A 338 -46.36 4.42 -20.47
C LEU A 338 -45.05 3.67 -20.75
N GLU A 339 -44.55 3.73 -21.98
CA GLU A 339 -43.35 3.02 -22.44
C GLU A 339 -42.38 3.92 -23.23
N THR A 340 -42.64 5.24 -23.34
CA THR A 340 -41.77 6.20 -24.04
C THR A 340 -42.06 7.65 -23.61
N GLY A 341 -41.21 8.59 -24.00
CA GLY A 341 -41.42 10.03 -23.84
C GLY A 341 -41.66 10.67 -25.20
N CYS A 342 -42.80 11.34 -25.37
CA CYS A 342 -43.10 12.02 -26.63
C CYS A 342 -42.62 13.46 -26.59
N ILE A 343 -41.57 13.79 -27.34
CA ILE A 343 -41.01 15.15 -27.42
C ILE A 343 -41.39 15.80 -28.76
N THR A 344 -41.79 17.07 -28.73
CA THR A 344 -41.95 17.89 -29.95
C THR A 344 -40.95 19.04 -30.00
N VAL A 345 -40.36 19.25 -31.17
CA VAL A 345 -39.55 20.44 -31.49
C VAL A 345 -40.36 21.56 -32.13
N LEU A 346 -41.64 21.32 -32.41
CA LEU A 346 -42.56 22.28 -33.01
C LEU A 346 -43.67 22.62 -32.00
N PRO A 347 -43.60 23.77 -31.30
CA PRO A 347 -44.57 24.12 -30.26
C PRO A 347 -46.03 24.18 -30.77
N CYS A 348 -46.24 24.42 -32.06
CA CYS A 348 -47.57 24.41 -32.69
C CYS A 348 -48.11 23.02 -33.03
N PHE A 349 -47.31 21.98 -32.83
CA PHE A 349 -47.67 20.57 -32.97
C PHE A 349 -47.36 19.85 -31.66
N PRO A 350 -48.14 20.10 -30.59
CA PRO A 350 -48.03 19.32 -29.36
C PRO A 350 -48.21 17.84 -29.67
N VAL A 351 -47.40 17.02 -29.01
CA VAL A 351 -47.46 15.56 -29.09
C VAL A 351 -48.20 14.99 -27.87
N THR A 352 -48.98 13.95 -28.11
CA THR A 352 -49.70 13.19 -27.08
C THR A 352 -49.48 11.70 -27.29
N CYS A 353 -49.67 10.90 -26.23
CA CYS A 353 -49.61 9.44 -26.33
C CYS A 353 -50.75 8.90 -27.20
N ASP A 354 -50.45 7.95 -28.09
CA ASP A 354 -51.49 7.22 -28.80
C ASP A 354 -52.30 6.36 -27.82
N SER A 355 -53.61 6.58 -27.81
CA SER A 355 -54.56 5.82 -26.98
C SER A 355 -54.60 4.31 -27.28
N LEU A 356 -54.15 3.89 -28.47
CA LEU A 356 -54.14 2.49 -28.90
C LEU A 356 -52.76 1.83 -28.81
N ASN A 357 -51.68 2.61 -28.73
CA ASN A 357 -50.32 2.12 -28.59
C ASN A 357 -49.44 3.08 -27.76
N SER A 358 -49.21 2.77 -26.48
CA SER A 358 -48.48 3.63 -25.55
C SER A 358 -47.01 3.89 -25.90
N SER A 359 -46.44 3.13 -26.85
CA SER A 359 -45.09 3.34 -27.39
C SER A 359 -45.06 4.32 -28.57
N HIS A 360 -46.22 4.81 -29.02
CA HIS A 360 -46.33 5.66 -30.21
C HIS A 360 -46.83 7.06 -29.88
N CYS A 361 -46.18 8.05 -30.48
CA CYS A 361 -46.49 9.46 -30.30
C CYS A 361 -47.37 9.98 -31.43
N VAL A 362 -48.35 10.82 -31.10
CA VAL A 362 -49.24 11.48 -32.07
C VAL A 362 -49.08 12.99 -31.95
N ALA A 363 -48.59 13.63 -33.01
CA ALA A 363 -48.58 15.08 -33.12
C ALA A 363 -49.95 15.59 -33.62
N SER A 364 -50.48 16.64 -33.01
CA SER A 364 -51.70 17.32 -33.48
C SER A 364 -51.46 18.81 -33.60
N ALA A 365 -51.84 19.42 -34.72
CA ALA A 365 -51.75 20.87 -34.90
C ALA A 365 -52.63 21.60 -33.87
N MET A 366 -52.10 22.65 -33.25
CA MET A 366 -52.85 23.50 -32.33
C MET A 366 -53.99 24.22 -33.06
N ASN A 367 -55.22 24.08 -32.57
CA ASN A 367 -56.37 24.77 -33.14
C ASN A 367 -56.47 26.21 -32.62
N CYS A 368 -56.08 27.18 -33.45
CA CYS A 368 -56.16 28.60 -33.12
C CYS A 368 -57.43 29.30 -33.60
N SER A 369 -58.38 28.59 -34.22
CA SER A 369 -59.61 29.19 -34.75
C SER A 369 -60.49 29.73 -33.62
N ASP A 370 -60.76 31.03 -33.63
CA ASP A 370 -61.74 31.70 -32.76
C ASP A 370 -63.18 31.68 -33.33
N ASN A 371 -63.33 31.16 -34.56
CA ASN A 371 -64.57 31.18 -35.35
C ASN A 371 -65.10 32.59 -35.69
N ASP A 372 -64.26 33.63 -35.61
CA ASP A 372 -64.60 34.97 -36.08
C ASP A 372 -64.06 35.18 -37.51
N PRO A 373 -64.93 35.37 -38.53
CA PRO A 373 -64.49 35.59 -39.90
C PRO A 373 -63.68 36.88 -40.10
N CYS A 374 -63.63 37.75 -39.10
CA CYS A 374 -62.87 39.00 -39.10
C CYS A 374 -61.49 38.91 -38.43
N THR A 375 -61.08 37.72 -38.02
CA THR A 375 -59.77 37.46 -37.41
C THR A 375 -59.03 36.40 -38.22
N SER A 376 -57.80 36.70 -38.66
CA SER A 376 -56.88 35.65 -39.10
C SER A 376 -56.15 35.09 -37.89
N THR A 377 -56.13 33.76 -37.78
CA THR A 377 -55.53 33.06 -36.64
C THR A 377 -54.39 32.16 -37.12
N GLU A 378 -53.23 32.25 -36.48
CA GLU A 378 -52.11 31.35 -36.72
C GLU A 378 -51.46 30.97 -35.39
N CYS A 379 -50.83 29.79 -35.34
CA CYS A 379 -49.98 29.46 -34.20
C CYS A 379 -48.56 29.93 -34.49
N VAL A 380 -48.02 30.76 -33.60
CA VAL A 380 -46.62 31.23 -33.64
C VAL A 380 -45.96 30.82 -32.33
N ASN A 381 -44.88 30.03 -32.42
CA ASN A 381 -44.12 29.56 -31.25
C ASN A 381 -44.98 28.90 -30.14
N GLY A 382 -46.08 28.24 -30.50
CA GLY A 382 -46.96 27.52 -29.55
C GLY A 382 -48.03 28.40 -28.91
N GLU A 383 -48.11 29.67 -29.28
CA GLU A 383 -49.19 30.56 -28.90
C GLU A 383 -50.05 30.91 -30.12
N CYS A 384 -51.37 30.93 -29.93
CA CYS A 384 -52.28 31.40 -30.96
C CYS A 384 -52.22 32.92 -31.05
N THR A 385 -51.84 33.42 -32.22
CA THR A 385 -51.84 34.84 -32.55
C THR A 385 -53.04 35.17 -33.45
N TYR A 386 -53.62 36.34 -33.20
CA TYR A 386 -54.85 36.81 -33.81
C TYR A 386 -54.60 38.17 -34.45
N GLU A 387 -54.86 38.30 -35.76
CA GLU A 387 -54.78 39.57 -36.48
C GLU A 387 -56.17 39.93 -37.02
N TRP A 388 -56.58 41.19 -36.81
CA TRP A 388 -57.90 41.65 -37.24
C TRP A 388 -57.86 42.14 -38.68
N ILE A 389 -58.63 41.52 -39.57
CA ILE A 389 -58.57 41.75 -41.02
C ILE A 389 -59.76 42.56 -41.57
N CYS A 390 -60.80 42.82 -40.76
CA CYS A 390 -62.03 43.49 -41.19
C CYS A 390 -62.03 45.03 -41.01
N GLY A 391 -61.05 45.78 -41.50
CA GLY A 391 -61.19 47.24 -41.49
C GLY A 391 -60.07 48.05 -42.11
N SER A 392 -60.10 48.15 -43.43
CA SER A 392 -59.80 49.40 -44.12
C SER A 392 -61.05 49.83 -44.87
N GLU A 393 -61.37 51.11 -44.79
CA GLU A 393 -62.47 51.76 -45.52
C GLU A 393 -62.31 51.59 -47.04
N ASP A 394 -62.79 50.47 -47.58
CA ASP A 394 -63.22 50.35 -48.97
C ASP A 394 -64.45 49.44 -48.98
N SER A 395 -65.57 50.09 -48.67
CA SER A 395 -66.90 49.52 -48.63
C SER A 395 -67.46 49.42 -50.06
N SER A 396 -67.08 48.39 -50.80
CA SER A 396 -67.88 47.92 -51.93
C SER A 396 -67.56 46.47 -52.26
N SER A 397 -68.56 45.59 -52.11
CA SER A 397 -68.62 44.26 -52.75
C SER A 397 -67.43 43.34 -52.39
N GLY A 398 -67.44 42.65 -51.26
CA GLY A 398 -68.54 41.78 -50.86
C GLY A 398 -68.66 40.54 -51.76
N VAL A 399 -67.54 39.93 -52.13
CA VAL A 399 -67.43 38.50 -52.47
C VAL A 399 -66.02 38.04 -52.07
N VAL A 400 -65.81 37.72 -50.79
CA VAL A 400 -64.78 36.74 -50.45
C VAL A 400 -65.40 35.40 -50.80
N ASP A 401 -64.91 34.87 -51.91
CA ASP A 401 -65.32 33.61 -52.50
C ASP A 401 -65.32 32.50 -51.44
N SER A 402 -66.50 31.94 -51.20
CA SER A 402 -66.72 30.76 -50.34
C SER A 402 -66.23 29.46 -51.00
N SER A 403 -65.45 29.53 -52.08
CA SER A 403 -64.89 28.39 -52.80
C SER A 403 -63.36 28.34 -52.76
N SER A 404 -62.78 28.47 -51.58
CA SER A 404 -61.45 27.93 -51.26
C SER A 404 -61.36 27.57 -49.77
N GLY A 405 -62.37 26.83 -49.29
CA GLY A 405 -62.48 26.40 -47.88
C GLY A 405 -62.71 24.90 -47.70
N VAL A 406 -62.49 24.11 -48.75
CA VAL A 406 -62.26 22.67 -48.61
C VAL A 406 -60.74 22.50 -48.71
N VAL A 407 -60.03 22.91 -47.67
CA VAL A 407 -58.76 22.24 -47.38
C VAL A 407 -59.18 20.82 -47.07
N ASP A 408 -58.76 19.95 -47.98
CA ASP A 408 -58.95 18.52 -47.89
C ASP A 408 -58.79 18.08 -46.44
N SER A 409 -59.78 17.37 -45.92
CA SER A 409 -59.63 16.55 -44.73
C SER A 409 -58.75 15.33 -45.03
N SER A 410 -57.72 15.50 -45.87
CA SER A 410 -56.48 14.80 -45.74
C SER A 410 -55.89 15.30 -44.45
N SER A 411 -56.13 14.54 -43.39
CA SER A 411 -55.23 14.50 -42.24
C SER A 411 -53.82 14.57 -42.79
N ASP A 412 -53.19 15.74 -42.75
CA ASP A 412 -51.75 15.89 -42.92
C ASP A 412 -51.15 15.25 -41.68
N VAL A 413 -51.17 13.91 -41.68
CA VAL A 413 -50.26 13.09 -40.93
C VAL A 413 -48.92 13.41 -41.57
N ILE A 414 -48.29 14.49 -41.11
CA ILE A 414 -46.87 14.65 -41.30
C ILE A 414 -46.29 13.39 -40.68
N ASP A 415 -45.59 12.61 -41.50
CA ASP A 415 -45.01 11.34 -41.09
C ASP A 415 -44.34 11.53 -39.73
N SER A 416 -44.85 10.83 -38.73
CA SER A 416 -44.41 10.91 -37.33
C SER A 416 -42.90 10.83 -37.18
N SER A 417 -42.21 10.16 -38.13
CA SER A 417 -40.76 10.02 -38.12
C SER A 417 -39.96 11.31 -38.30
N ASP A 418 -40.53 12.39 -38.85
CA ASP A 418 -39.82 13.68 -39.04
C ASP A 418 -40.02 14.68 -37.88
N ILE A 419 -41.04 14.48 -37.03
CA ILE A 419 -41.40 15.40 -35.92
C ILE A 419 -41.05 14.80 -34.55
N ILE A 420 -41.06 13.47 -34.44
CA ILE A 420 -40.97 12.74 -33.18
C ILE A 420 -39.56 12.19 -33.03
N ILE A 421 -38.83 12.71 -32.05
CA ILE A 421 -37.60 12.08 -31.59
C ILE A 421 -38.01 11.08 -30.52
N ASP A 422 -38.01 9.79 -30.86
CA ASP A 422 -38.18 8.73 -29.88
C ASP A 422 -36.93 8.69 -28.99
N SER A 423 -37.14 8.89 -27.69
CA SER A 423 -36.09 8.86 -26.66
C SER A 423 -35.40 7.49 -26.55
N SER A 424 -35.93 6.44 -27.19
CA SER A 424 -35.32 5.11 -27.24
C SER A 424 -34.09 4.99 -28.16
N SER A 425 -33.79 6.02 -28.97
CA SER A 425 -32.64 6.00 -29.86
C SER A 425 -31.35 6.45 -29.14
N ASP A 426 -30.59 5.47 -28.65
CA ASP A 426 -29.19 5.63 -28.22
C ASP A 426 -28.36 6.29 -29.34
N ILE A 427 -28.27 7.62 -29.37
CA ILE A 427 -27.26 8.30 -30.18
C ILE A 427 -25.92 7.99 -29.52
N PRO A 428 -24.95 7.36 -30.22
CA PRO A 428 -23.67 7.02 -29.63
C PRO A 428 -22.96 8.31 -29.20
N ILE A 429 -22.80 8.50 -27.89
CA ILE A 429 -22.02 9.59 -27.33
C ILE A 429 -20.59 9.45 -27.87
N PRO A 430 -20.04 10.46 -28.57
CA PRO A 430 -18.64 10.44 -28.95
C PRO A 430 -17.80 10.44 -27.67
N THR A 431 -16.92 9.45 -27.58
CA THR A 431 -15.93 9.30 -26.52
C THR A 431 -15.06 10.56 -26.40
N LEU A 432 -15.44 11.49 -25.52
CA LEU A 432 -14.57 12.58 -25.12
C LEU A 432 -13.56 12.06 -24.10
N SER A 433 -12.42 11.65 -24.64
CA SER A 433 -11.13 11.59 -23.92
C SER A 433 -10.75 12.98 -23.40
N PRO A 434 -9.86 13.07 -22.38
CA PRO A 434 -10.06 13.98 -21.25
C PRO A 434 -9.64 15.44 -21.48
N SER A 435 -10.37 16.30 -20.77
CA SER A 435 -10.20 17.75 -20.65
C SER A 435 -8.81 18.21 -20.22
N PRO A 436 -8.25 19.26 -20.82
CA PRO A 436 -7.28 20.14 -20.19
C PRO A 436 -7.97 21.27 -19.40
N GLN A 437 -7.38 21.55 -18.25
CA GLN A 437 -7.69 22.56 -17.23
C GLN A 437 -7.62 24.04 -17.70
N PRO A 438 -8.03 25.01 -16.85
CA PRO A 438 -8.92 26.12 -17.24
C PRO A 438 -8.22 27.48 -17.41
N SER A 439 -8.89 28.40 -18.11
CA SER A 439 -8.63 29.84 -17.92
C SER A 439 -9.89 30.71 -18.06
N ARG A 440 -10.31 31.23 -16.90
CA ARG A 440 -10.88 32.56 -16.57
C ARG A 440 -12.06 33.16 -17.37
N PHE A 441 -13.16 33.28 -16.60
CA PHE A 441 -14.18 34.35 -16.52
C PHE A 441 -13.84 35.73 -17.12
N PRO A 442 -14.87 36.45 -17.62
CA PRO A 442 -15.65 37.35 -16.76
C PRO A 442 -17.19 37.31 -16.97
N THR A 443 -17.88 37.22 -15.83
CA THR A 443 -19.13 37.89 -15.41
C THR A 443 -20.09 38.50 -16.44
N ASP A 444 -21.33 38.01 -16.41
CA ASP A 444 -22.53 38.84 -16.34
C ASP A 444 -23.50 38.26 -15.28
N THR A 445 -24.18 39.15 -14.56
CA THR A 445 -25.11 38.89 -13.45
C THR A 445 -26.19 39.98 -13.54
N PRO A 446 -27.42 39.84 -13.00
CA PRO A 446 -28.35 38.72 -13.00
C PRO A 446 -29.75 39.14 -13.55
N THR A 447 -30.63 38.18 -13.81
CA THR A 447 -32.09 38.42 -13.76
C THR A 447 -32.70 37.48 -12.74
N ASN A 448 -33.16 38.07 -11.63
CA ASN A 448 -33.86 37.41 -10.54
C ASN A 448 -35.25 36.98 -10.97
N THR A 449 -35.50 35.67 -10.99
CA THR A 449 -36.83 35.14 -10.67
C THR A 449 -36.65 33.91 -9.79
N PRO A 450 -37.28 33.84 -8.60
CA PRO A 450 -37.05 32.72 -7.68
C PRO A 450 -37.76 31.48 -8.21
N MET A 451 -37.00 30.42 -8.52
CA MET A 451 -37.58 29.08 -8.66
C MET A 451 -38.13 28.63 -7.29
N PRO A 452 -39.28 27.93 -7.25
CA PRO A 452 -39.84 27.44 -6.01
C PRO A 452 -38.88 26.42 -5.36
N PRO A 453 -38.92 26.25 -4.03
CA PRO A 453 -38.12 25.24 -3.36
C PRO A 453 -38.52 23.85 -3.88
N THR A 454 -37.61 23.21 -4.61
CA THR A 454 -37.72 21.79 -4.94
C THR A 454 -37.76 21.02 -3.62
N ARG A 455 -38.80 20.20 -3.45
CA ARG A 455 -38.90 19.27 -2.32
C ARG A 455 -37.66 18.37 -2.37
N PRO A 456 -36.97 18.11 -1.24
CA PRO A 456 -35.86 17.17 -1.22
C PRO A 456 -36.34 15.83 -1.80
N PRO A 457 -35.56 15.20 -2.71
CA PRO A 457 -35.97 13.94 -3.29
C PRO A 457 -36.12 12.89 -2.19
N THR A 458 -37.19 12.12 -2.28
CA THR A 458 -37.36 10.89 -1.50
C THR A 458 -36.22 9.95 -1.88
N PRO A 459 -35.57 9.24 -0.95
CA PRO A 459 -34.49 8.32 -1.30
C PRO A 459 -34.97 7.34 -2.37
N THR A 460 -34.31 7.35 -3.53
CA THR A 460 -34.47 6.37 -4.60
C THR A 460 -34.02 5.00 -4.11
N GLU A 461 -34.70 3.95 -4.56
CA GLU A 461 -34.45 2.56 -4.12
C GLU A 461 -32.97 2.19 -4.19
N ASP A 462 -32.40 1.81 -3.05
CA ASP A 462 -31.10 1.15 -2.95
C ASP A 462 -31.01 -0.01 -3.95
N PRO A 463 -29.79 -0.36 -4.44
CA PRO A 463 -29.59 -1.48 -5.35
C PRO A 463 -30.38 -2.70 -4.87
N LYS A 464 -31.19 -3.34 -5.73
CA LYS A 464 -32.10 -4.44 -5.34
C LYS A 464 -31.37 -5.51 -4.53
N ILE A 465 -31.48 -5.41 -3.21
CA ILE A 465 -30.94 -6.35 -2.25
C ILE A 465 -31.90 -7.53 -2.22
N TYR A 466 -31.45 -8.68 -2.69
CA TYR A 466 -32.24 -9.91 -2.59
C TYR A 466 -32.10 -10.49 -1.17
N GLU A 467 -33.23 -10.90 -0.59
CA GLU A 467 -33.24 -11.81 0.56
C GLU A 467 -32.58 -13.15 0.17
N ASP A 468 -32.21 -13.95 1.17
CA ASP A 468 -31.48 -15.23 1.03
C ASP A 468 -32.01 -16.08 -0.14
N PRO A 469 -31.24 -16.29 -1.23
CA PRO A 469 -31.73 -17.04 -2.37
C PRO A 469 -32.03 -18.48 -1.95
N GLU A 470 -33.31 -18.90 -2.03
CA GLU A 470 -33.74 -20.24 -1.60
C GLU A 470 -32.97 -21.38 -2.30
N ASP A 471 -32.38 -21.11 -3.47
CA ASP A 471 -31.63 -22.07 -4.27
C ASP A 471 -30.11 -22.03 -4.05
N LEU A 472 -29.55 -21.11 -3.26
CA LEU A 472 -28.11 -21.00 -3.02
C LEU A 472 -27.58 -22.25 -2.31
N ASP A 473 -26.55 -22.89 -2.89
CA ASP A 473 -26.00 -24.11 -2.31
C ASP A 473 -25.49 -23.86 -0.86
N LYS A 474 -25.72 -24.84 0.02
CA LYS A 474 -25.35 -24.77 1.44
C LYS A 474 -23.84 -24.61 1.68
N ASP A 475 -23.01 -25.02 0.71
CA ASP A 475 -21.55 -24.90 0.76
C ASP A 475 -21.07 -23.53 0.25
N CYS A 476 -21.97 -22.68 -0.26
CA CYS A 476 -21.67 -21.30 -0.61
C CYS A 476 -21.48 -20.44 0.64
N LEU A 477 -20.96 -19.23 0.46
CA LEU A 477 -20.93 -18.24 1.53
C LEU A 477 -22.33 -17.64 1.70
N HIS A 478 -22.81 -17.57 2.95
CA HIS A 478 -24.12 -17.02 3.29
C HIS A 478 -23.97 -15.72 4.10
N CYS A 479 -25.01 -14.89 4.13
CA CYS A 479 -25.01 -13.66 4.92
C CYS A 479 -24.71 -13.86 6.42
N LYS A 480 -25.12 -15.01 6.98
CA LYS A 480 -24.81 -15.40 8.37
C LYS A 480 -23.31 -15.61 8.63
N ASP A 481 -22.54 -15.94 7.58
CA ASP A 481 -21.10 -16.22 7.67
C ASP A 481 -20.27 -14.93 7.64
N LEU A 482 -20.82 -13.83 7.10
CA LEU A 482 -20.16 -12.51 7.05
C LEU A 482 -20.17 -11.76 8.39
N GLY A 483 -21.09 -12.10 9.29
CA GLY A 483 -21.21 -11.42 10.58
C GLY A 483 -21.59 -9.94 10.47
N CYS A 484 -22.22 -9.47 9.39
CA CYS A 484 -22.52 -8.05 9.17
C CYS A 484 -23.26 -7.38 10.34
N ILE A 485 -24.16 -8.12 11.03
CA ILE A 485 -24.89 -7.62 12.21
C ILE A 485 -23.95 -7.21 13.34
N LEU A 486 -22.79 -7.88 13.50
CA LEU A 486 -21.79 -7.51 14.50
C LEU A 486 -21.19 -6.12 14.25
N THR A 487 -21.33 -5.60 13.02
CA THR A 487 -20.81 -4.30 12.57
C THR A 487 -21.90 -3.23 12.47
N GLY A 488 -23.16 -3.54 12.85
CA GLY A 488 -24.30 -2.64 12.68
C GLY A 488 -24.79 -2.49 11.23
N LYS A 489 -24.20 -3.25 10.30
CA LYS A 489 -24.57 -3.31 8.88
C LYS A 489 -25.67 -4.34 8.63
N SER A 490 -26.40 -4.14 7.54
CA SER A 490 -27.29 -5.16 7.01
C SER A 490 -26.51 -6.08 6.05
N CYS A 491 -27.04 -7.26 5.79
CA CYS A 491 -26.48 -8.14 4.76
C CYS A 491 -27.53 -8.43 3.71
N GLY A 492 -27.12 -8.48 2.46
CA GLY A 492 -27.91 -9.11 1.41
C GLY A 492 -27.06 -9.51 0.21
N TYR A 493 -27.72 -9.98 -0.85
CA TYR A 493 -27.03 -10.65 -1.94
C TYR A 493 -27.02 -9.81 -3.21
N LEU A 494 -25.82 -9.54 -3.75
CA LEU A 494 -25.63 -8.98 -5.08
C LEU A 494 -25.72 -10.11 -6.11
N LYS A 495 -26.61 -9.96 -7.09
CA LYS A 495 -26.73 -10.91 -8.19
C LYS A 495 -25.65 -10.65 -9.25
N ASN A 496 -24.85 -11.67 -9.53
CA ASN A 496 -23.86 -11.59 -10.61
C ASN A 496 -24.53 -12.07 -11.90
N GLU A 497 -24.85 -11.17 -12.84
CA GLU A 497 -25.53 -11.59 -14.08
C GLU A 497 -24.59 -12.22 -15.12
N LYS A 498 -23.27 -11.99 -14.99
CA LYS A 498 -22.25 -12.39 -15.97
C LYS A 498 -21.34 -13.54 -15.50
N TYR A 499 -21.74 -14.33 -14.51
CA TYR A 499 -20.88 -15.41 -14.01
C TYR A 499 -20.82 -16.60 -14.96
N GLU A 500 -19.63 -17.18 -15.10
CA GLU A 500 -19.43 -18.45 -15.80
C GLU A 500 -19.60 -19.61 -14.82
N LYS A 501 -20.63 -20.43 -15.02
CA LYS A 501 -20.90 -21.61 -14.18
C LYS A 501 -19.74 -22.61 -14.11
N SER A 502 -18.85 -22.64 -15.12
CA SER A 502 -17.68 -23.51 -15.15
C SER A 502 -16.60 -23.18 -14.13
N ASN A 503 -16.51 -21.91 -13.69
CA ASN A 503 -15.48 -21.46 -12.74
C ASN A 503 -15.98 -21.52 -11.28
N CYS A 504 -17.16 -22.10 -11.07
CA CYS A 504 -17.91 -21.97 -9.83
C CYS A 504 -18.35 -23.34 -9.34
N LYS A 505 -18.23 -23.55 -8.02
CA LYS A 505 -18.85 -24.70 -7.37
C LYS A 505 -20.35 -24.46 -7.33
N GLU A 506 -21.11 -25.32 -7.99
CA GLU A 506 -22.58 -25.23 -8.07
C GLU A 506 -23.07 -23.85 -8.56
N ASN A 507 -23.85 -23.12 -7.75
CA ASN A 507 -24.35 -21.79 -8.03
C ASN A 507 -23.73 -20.68 -7.15
N CYS A 508 -22.63 -20.93 -6.44
CA CYS A 508 -22.07 -19.98 -5.47
C CYS A 508 -21.64 -18.63 -6.05
N CYS A 509 -21.35 -18.55 -7.36
CA CYS A 509 -21.02 -17.29 -8.00
C CYS A 509 -22.24 -16.52 -8.51
N SER A 510 -23.44 -17.09 -8.45
CA SER A 510 -24.65 -16.42 -8.92
C SER A 510 -25.04 -15.24 -8.04
N HIS A 511 -24.72 -15.34 -6.75
CA HIS A 511 -25.06 -14.37 -5.73
C HIS A 511 -23.88 -14.20 -4.76
N THR A 512 -23.48 -12.96 -4.52
CA THR A 512 -22.42 -12.62 -3.58
C THR A 512 -23.05 -12.02 -2.32
N PRO A 513 -22.94 -12.65 -1.15
CA PRO A 513 -23.38 -12.02 0.09
C PRO A 513 -22.48 -10.80 0.37
N THR A 514 -23.08 -9.66 0.68
CA THR A 514 -22.41 -8.36 0.80
C THR A 514 -22.95 -7.62 2.04
N CYS A 515 -22.05 -7.03 2.85
CA CYS A 515 -22.45 -6.18 3.98
C CYS A 515 -22.66 -4.72 3.51
N PHE A 516 -23.85 -4.17 3.74
CA PHE A 516 -24.21 -2.78 3.44
C PHE A 516 -24.30 -1.97 4.73
#